data_AF-A0A521SK09-F1
#
_entry.id   AF-A0A521SK09-F1
#
_cell.length_a   1.000
_cell.length_b   1.000
_cell.length_c   1.000
_cell.angle_alpha   90.00
_cell.angle_beta   90.00
_cell.angle_gamma   90.00
#
_symmetry.space_group_name_H-M   'P 1'
#
loop_
_entity.id
_entity.type
_entity.pdbx_description
1 polymer ?
#
loop_
_entity_poly.entity_id
_entity_poly.type
_entity_poly.pdbx_seq_one_letter_code
_entity_poly.pdbx_strand_id
1 'polypeptide(L)'
;MKWFYIRWGGVLIIAAIIGVLGIQRYNRDVTAISPDRLLRDQPAQTVRVIGMVEAGSILKEEGAVLFQLSGEGAKIPVRYGGEESENLRDLKTVVVVGMWNPTTKTFDSGKIALVPNYGFVTAAYLISLLPMGFFLFNMERKVAMLYILIKEEKVYQPEQLTEESLESR
;
A
#
# COMPACT_ATOMS: atom_id res chain seq x y z
N MET A 1 19.27 26.68 11.59
CA MET A 1 18.57 26.31 10.34
C MET A 1 19.06 25.02 9.69
N LYS A 2 20.38 24.78 9.50
CA LYS A 2 20.88 23.56 8.80
C LYS A 2 20.39 22.22 9.39
N TRP A 3 20.35 22.11 10.72
CA TRP A 3 19.90 20.89 11.42
C TRP A 3 18.44 20.50 11.14
N PHE A 4 17.55 21.48 10.97
CA PHE A 4 16.15 21.26 10.62
C PHE A 4 16.01 20.57 9.27
N TYR A 5 16.72 21.07 8.25
CA TYR A 5 16.68 20.49 6.91
C TYR A 5 17.37 19.12 6.83
N ILE A 6 18.43 18.90 7.62
CA ILE A 6 19.08 17.57 7.71
C ILE A 6 18.11 16.54 8.30
N ARG A 7 17.38 16.91 9.37
CA ARG A 7 16.40 16.02 10.02
C ARG A 7 15.26 15.64 9.08
N TRP A 8 14.65 16.62 8.42
CA TRP A 8 13.57 16.38 7.45
C TRP A 8 14.07 15.67 6.19
N GLY A 9 15.32 15.90 5.78
CA GLY A 9 15.99 15.10 4.76
C GLY A 9 16.09 13.63 5.16
N GLY A 10 16.47 13.33 6.41
CA GLY A 10 16.48 11.97 6.96
C GLY A 10 15.11 11.31 6.96
N VAL A 11 14.06 12.04 7.36
CA VAL A 11 12.67 11.57 7.33
C VAL A 11 12.24 11.19 5.91
N LEU A 12 12.57 12.02 4.91
CA LEU A 12 12.26 11.73 3.50
C LEU A 12 13.00 10.49 2.98
N ILE A 13 14.28 10.32 3.35
CA ILE A 13 15.05 9.13 2.96
C ILE A 13 14.43 7.86 3.55
N ILE A 14 14.08 7.87 4.83
CA ILE A 14 13.43 6.72 5.48
C ILE A 14 12.08 6.42 4.82
N ALA A 15 11.27 7.44 4.55
CA ALA A 15 9.99 7.28 3.86
C ALA A 15 10.17 6.67 2.46
N ALA A 16 11.19 7.11 1.71
CA ALA A 16 11.51 6.55 0.40
C ALA A 16 11.92 5.07 0.48
N ILE A 17 12.76 4.70 1.46
CA ILE A 17 13.17 3.30 1.67
C ILE A 17 11.95 2.42 1.97
N ILE A 18 11.07 2.86 2.88
CA ILE A 18 9.83 2.13 3.20
C ILE A 18 8.95 1.98 1.95
N GLY A 19 8.83 3.03 1.14
CA GLY A 19 8.09 3.00 -0.12
C GLY A 19 8.65 1.96 -1.10
N VAL A 20 9.97 1.94 -1.30
CA VAL A 20 10.63 0.97 -2.18
C VAL A 20 10.43 -0.48 -1.69
N LEU A 21 10.63 -0.73 -0.39
CA LEU A 21 10.40 -2.06 0.20
C LEU A 21 8.94 -2.50 0.08
N GLY A 22 8.00 -1.55 0.24
CA GLY A 22 6.57 -1.78 0.05
C GLY A 22 6.25 -2.21 -1.39
N ILE A 23 6.79 -1.51 -2.39
CA ILE A 23 6.60 -1.85 -3.80
C ILE A 23 7.21 -3.22 -4.13
N GLN A 24 8.40 -3.52 -3.63
CA GLN A 24 9.03 -4.83 -3.85
C GLN A 24 8.17 -5.97 -3.27
N ARG A 25 7.67 -5.80 -2.04
CA ARG A 25 6.78 -6.78 -1.42
C ARG A 25 5.46 -6.91 -2.17
N TYR A 26 4.90 -5.80 -2.65
CA TYR A 26 3.68 -5.82 -3.47
C TYR A 26 3.90 -6.62 -4.75
N ASN A 27 4.97 -6.32 -5.48
CA ASN A 27 5.33 -7.01 -6.73
C ASN A 27 5.55 -8.52 -6.53
N ARG A 28 6.12 -8.92 -5.39
CA ARG A 28 6.43 -10.32 -5.10
C ARG A 28 5.23 -11.12 -4.60
N ASP A 29 4.48 -10.57 -3.65
CA ASP A 29 3.51 -11.36 -2.87
C ASP A 29 2.05 -11.06 -3.27
N VAL A 30 1.81 -9.93 -3.94
CA VAL A 30 0.46 -9.35 -4.10
C VAL A 30 0.03 -9.17 -5.54
N THR A 31 0.94 -8.81 -6.44
CA THR A 31 0.61 -8.53 -7.83
C THR A 31 -0.08 -9.73 -8.48
N ALA A 32 -1.28 -9.46 -9.03
CA ALA A 32 -2.01 -10.39 -9.85
C ALA A 32 -1.85 -10.02 -11.33
N ILE A 33 -1.72 -11.03 -12.18
CA ILE A 33 -1.65 -10.88 -13.63
C ILE A 33 -3.00 -11.22 -14.27
N SER A 34 -3.25 -10.72 -15.47
CA SER A 34 -4.43 -11.07 -16.25
C SER A 34 -4.26 -12.44 -16.95
N PRO A 35 -5.36 -13.11 -17.33
CA PRO A 35 -5.32 -14.33 -18.12
C PRO A 35 -4.55 -14.20 -19.44
N ASP A 36 -4.64 -13.05 -20.13
CA ASP A 36 -3.88 -12.80 -21.37
C ASP A 36 -2.38 -12.84 -21.12
N ARG A 37 -1.94 -12.16 -20.05
CA ARG A 37 -0.53 -12.12 -19.67
C ARG A 37 -0.02 -13.50 -19.24
N LEU A 38 -0.84 -14.29 -18.55
CA LEU A 38 -0.49 -15.66 -18.20
C LEU A 38 -0.22 -16.51 -19.44
N LEU A 39 -1.08 -16.43 -20.46
CA LEU A 39 -0.93 -17.20 -21.70
C LEU A 39 0.29 -16.77 -22.52
N ARG A 40 0.67 -15.50 -22.42
CA ARG A 40 1.85 -14.93 -23.08
C ARG A 40 3.16 -15.28 -22.39
N ASP A 41 3.22 -15.07 -21.08
CA ASP A 41 4.46 -15.18 -20.31
C ASP A 41 4.72 -16.62 -19.81
N GLN A 42 3.67 -17.44 -19.69
CA GLN A 42 3.69 -18.83 -19.20
C GLN A 42 4.71 -19.07 -18.06
N PRO A 43 4.55 -18.36 -16.94
CA PRO A 43 5.52 -18.41 -15.86
C PRO A 43 5.59 -19.82 -15.25
N ALA A 44 6.83 -20.31 -15.06
CA ALA A 44 7.10 -21.61 -14.43
C ALA A 44 6.91 -21.62 -12.90
N GLN A 45 6.64 -20.44 -12.31
CA GLN A 45 6.46 -20.26 -10.87
C GLN A 45 4.99 -20.07 -10.52
N THR A 46 4.66 -20.25 -9.24
CA THR A 46 3.32 -19.93 -8.74
C THR A 46 3.02 -18.45 -8.94
N VAL A 47 1.90 -18.15 -9.58
CA VAL A 47 1.44 -16.80 -9.86
C VAL A 47 0.00 -16.60 -9.41
N ARG A 48 -0.37 -15.33 -9.22
CA ARG A 48 -1.73 -14.92 -8.89
C ARG A 48 -2.39 -14.41 -10.17
N VAL A 49 -3.52 -14.98 -10.56
CA VAL A 49 -4.26 -14.55 -11.75
C VAL A 49 -5.59 -13.96 -11.32
N ILE A 50 -5.89 -12.75 -11.79
CA ILE A 50 -7.15 -12.07 -11.51
C ILE A 50 -8.06 -12.15 -12.74
N GLY A 51 -9.30 -12.54 -12.52
CA GLY A 51 -10.31 -12.56 -13.58
C GLY A 51 -11.71 -12.81 -13.03
N MET A 52 -12.68 -12.81 -13.93
CA MET A 52 -14.08 -13.06 -13.62
C MET A 52 -14.46 -14.48 -13.99
N VAL A 53 -15.12 -15.19 -13.07
CA VAL A 53 -15.67 -16.53 -13.34
C VAL A 53 -16.78 -16.42 -14.37
N GLU A 54 -16.68 -17.16 -15.46
CA GLU A 54 -17.70 -17.16 -16.52
C GLU A 54 -18.99 -17.84 -16.04
N ALA A 55 -20.14 -17.29 -16.42
CA ALA A 55 -21.44 -17.81 -16.03
C ALA A 55 -21.65 -19.24 -16.54
N GLY A 56 -22.13 -20.14 -15.66
CA GLY A 56 -22.37 -21.54 -16.00
C GLY A 56 -21.11 -22.35 -16.31
N SER A 57 -19.91 -21.82 -16.07
CA SER A 57 -18.65 -22.52 -16.34
C SER A 57 -18.19 -23.41 -15.20
N ILE A 58 -18.80 -23.29 -14.02
CA ILE A 58 -18.42 -24.04 -12.81
C ILE A 58 -18.90 -25.49 -12.93
N LEU A 59 -17.94 -26.41 -12.99
CA LEU A 59 -18.15 -27.86 -13.00
C LEU A 59 -17.45 -28.46 -11.78
N LYS A 60 -18.17 -29.29 -11.02
CA LYS A 60 -17.60 -30.02 -9.89
C LYS A 60 -17.18 -31.42 -10.36
N GLU A 61 -15.91 -31.75 -10.20
CA GLU A 61 -15.34 -33.09 -10.39
C GLU A 61 -14.86 -33.65 -9.04
N GLU A 62 -14.66 -34.95 -8.95
CA GLU A 62 -14.23 -35.63 -7.72
C GLU A 62 -12.94 -35.03 -7.14
N GLY A 63 -13.08 -34.15 -6.13
CA GLY A 63 -11.98 -33.47 -5.45
C GLY A 63 -11.44 -32.22 -6.14
N ALA A 64 -12.07 -31.72 -7.22
CA ALA A 64 -11.66 -30.48 -7.86
C ALA A 64 -12.84 -29.73 -8.51
N VAL A 65 -12.73 -28.40 -8.60
CA VAL A 65 -13.68 -27.55 -9.31
C VAL A 65 -13.02 -27.01 -10.58
N LEU A 66 -13.62 -27.27 -11.73
CA LEU A 66 -13.22 -26.70 -13.00
C LEU A 66 -14.08 -25.47 -13.30
N PHE A 67 -13.46 -24.40 -13.78
CA PHE A 67 -14.20 -23.22 -14.26
C PHE A 67 -13.39 -22.43 -15.27
N GLN A 68 -14.06 -21.55 -16.01
CA GLN A 68 -13.41 -20.62 -16.93
C GLN A 68 -13.21 -19.27 -16.25
N LEU A 69 -11.97 -18.79 -16.25
CA LEU A 69 -11.60 -17.48 -15.75
C LEU A 69 -11.38 -16.53 -16.93
N SER A 70 -12.19 -15.48 -17.00
CA SER A 70 -12.16 -14.47 -18.05
C SER A 70 -11.43 -13.20 -17.62
N GLY A 71 -10.68 -12.58 -18.52
CA GLY A 71 -10.06 -11.27 -18.35
C GLY A 71 -10.24 -10.38 -19.59
N GLU A 72 -9.56 -9.24 -19.64
CA GLU A 72 -9.70 -8.18 -20.68
C GLU A 72 -9.24 -8.59 -22.11
N GLY A 73 -9.30 -9.87 -22.48
CA GLY A 73 -8.93 -10.31 -23.83
C GLY A 73 -8.71 -11.82 -23.98
N ALA A 74 -8.67 -12.56 -22.87
CA ALA A 74 -8.47 -14.00 -22.89
C ALA A 74 -9.28 -14.71 -21.81
N LYS A 75 -9.50 -16.00 -22.03
CA LYS A 75 -10.09 -16.93 -21.07
C LYS A 75 -9.12 -18.07 -20.80
N ILE A 76 -9.05 -18.51 -19.56
CA ILE A 76 -8.24 -19.66 -19.18
C ILE A 76 -9.08 -20.67 -18.41
N PRO A 77 -8.93 -21.98 -18.68
CA PRO A 77 -9.51 -23.00 -17.84
C PRO A 77 -8.71 -23.11 -16.54
N VAL A 78 -9.41 -23.12 -15.41
CA VAL A 78 -8.84 -23.25 -14.08
C VAL A 78 -9.29 -24.56 -13.47
N ARG A 79 -8.34 -25.30 -12.90
CA ARG A 79 -8.60 -26.47 -12.06
C ARG A 79 -8.26 -26.14 -10.62
N TYR A 80 -9.29 -26.05 -9.78
CA TYR A 80 -9.16 -25.71 -8.37
C TYR A 80 -9.29 -26.96 -7.50
N GLY A 81 -8.19 -27.36 -6.86
CA GLY A 81 -8.14 -28.54 -5.98
C GLY A 81 -8.20 -28.21 -4.48
N GLY A 82 -8.60 -27.00 -4.11
CA GLY A 82 -8.76 -26.61 -2.70
C GLY A 82 -10.15 -26.94 -2.15
N GLU A 83 -10.36 -26.74 -0.85
CA GLU A 83 -11.68 -26.88 -0.22
C GLU A 83 -12.71 -25.98 -0.93
N GLU A 84 -13.97 -26.46 -1.02
CA GLU A 84 -15.07 -25.72 -1.62
C GLU A 84 -15.14 -24.32 -1.03
N SER A 85 -14.73 -23.34 -1.81
CA SER A 85 -14.79 -21.95 -1.42
C SER A 85 -16.21 -21.48 -1.65
N GLU A 86 -16.98 -21.18 -0.60
CA GLU A 86 -18.30 -20.51 -0.70
C GLU A 86 -18.23 -19.21 -1.53
N ASN A 87 -17.01 -18.69 -1.70
CA ASN A 87 -16.72 -17.51 -2.48
C ASN A 87 -16.65 -17.74 -3.99
N LEU A 88 -16.61 -18.97 -4.50
CA LEU A 88 -16.64 -19.24 -5.94
C LEU A 88 -18.08 -19.16 -6.45
N ARG A 89 -18.37 -18.13 -7.26
CA ARG A 89 -19.68 -17.89 -7.86
C ARG A 89 -19.52 -17.37 -9.26
N ASP A 90 -20.50 -17.66 -10.11
CA ASP A 90 -20.59 -17.11 -11.45
C ASP A 90 -20.54 -15.58 -11.44
N LEU A 91 -19.91 -15.01 -12.46
CA LEU A 91 -19.75 -13.56 -12.67
C LEU A 91 -19.01 -12.82 -11.55
N LYS A 92 -18.36 -13.54 -10.63
CA LYS A 92 -17.57 -12.93 -9.56
C LYS A 92 -16.12 -12.79 -9.99
N THR A 93 -15.53 -11.63 -9.71
CA THR A 93 -14.08 -11.43 -9.84
C THR A 93 -13.35 -12.11 -8.69
N VAL A 94 -12.41 -12.99 -9.02
CA VAL A 94 -11.62 -13.77 -8.08
C VAL A 94 -10.14 -13.68 -8.43
N VAL A 95 -9.29 -13.90 -7.44
CA VAL A 95 -7.85 -14.09 -7.63
C VAL A 95 -7.54 -15.56 -7.37
N VAL A 96 -7.05 -16.27 -8.38
CA VAL A 96 -6.63 -17.66 -8.25
C VAL A 96 -5.10 -17.72 -8.09
N VAL A 97 -4.61 -18.58 -7.23
CA VAL A 97 -3.16 -18.74 -6.97
C VAL A 97 -2.75 -20.16 -7.30
N GLY A 98 -1.85 -20.27 -8.27
CA GLY A 98 -1.55 -21.55 -8.90
C GLY A 98 -0.44 -21.48 -9.92
N MET A 99 -0.31 -22.53 -10.70
CA MET A 99 0.71 -22.66 -11.73
C MET A 99 0.05 -23.01 -13.06
N TRP A 100 0.61 -22.49 -14.14
CA TRP A 100 0.18 -22.88 -15.49
C TRP A 100 0.75 -24.26 -15.82
N ASN A 101 -0.12 -25.18 -16.22
CA ASN A 101 0.27 -26.51 -16.68
C ASN A 101 0.25 -26.55 -18.21
N PRO A 102 1.42 -26.57 -18.88
CA PRO A 102 1.49 -26.52 -20.34
C PRO A 102 0.99 -27.80 -20.99
N THR A 103 0.98 -28.94 -20.27
CA THR A 103 0.55 -30.24 -20.80
C THR A 103 -0.97 -30.32 -20.90
N THR A 104 -1.68 -29.97 -19.83
CA THR A 104 -3.15 -29.98 -19.80
C THR A 104 -3.76 -28.68 -20.31
N LYS A 105 -2.94 -27.62 -20.50
CA LYS A 105 -3.38 -26.25 -20.79
C LYS A 105 -4.37 -25.72 -19.75
N THR A 106 -4.23 -26.15 -18.50
CA THR A 106 -5.04 -25.72 -17.37
C THR A 106 -4.21 -24.93 -16.38
N PHE A 107 -4.85 -23.98 -15.70
CA PHE A 107 -4.26 -23.32 -14.56
C PHE A 107 -4.61 -24.10 -13.29
N ASP A 108 -3.63 -24.78 -12.72
CA ASP A 108 -3.80 -25.62 -11.54
C ASP A 108 -3.66 -24.74 -10.30
N SER A 109 -4.78 -24.53 -9.60
CA SER A 109 -4.92 -23.62 -8.47
C SER A 109 -5.18 -24.38 -7.18
N GLY A 110 -4.42 -24.05 -6.13
CA GLY A 110 -4.64 -24.57 -4.78
C GLY A 110 -5.36 -23.60 -3.85
N LYS A 111 -5.48 -22.32 -4.25
CA LYS A 111 -6.04 -21.26 -3.40
C LYS A 111 -6.82 -20.24 -4.23
N ILE A 112 -7.99 -19.87 -3.74
CA ILE A 112 -8.76 -18.72 -4.23
C ILE A 112 -8.65 -17.61 -3.17
N ALA A 113 -8.24 -16.43 -3.58
CA ALA A 113 -8.21 -15.23 -2.77
C ALA A 113 -9.25 -14.22 -3.28
N LEU A 114 -9.80 -13.44 -2.34
CA LEU A 114 -10.63 -12.29 -2.67
C LEU A 114 -9.78 -11.19 -3.27
N VAL A 115 -10.36 -10.41 -4.19
CA VAL A 115 -9.72 -9.23 -4.76
C VAL A 115 -9.52 -8.21 -3.65
N PRO A 116 -8.26 -7.89 -3.30
CA PRO A 116 -7.99 -6.97 -2.21
C PRO A 116 -7.98 -5.51 -2.72
N ASN A 117 -8.73 -4.63 -2.05
CA ASN A 117 -8.81 -3.20 -2.36
C ASN A 117 -7.61 -2.40 -1.80
N TYR A 118 -6.38 -2.81 -2.11
CA TYR A 118 -5.17 -2.17 -1.56
C TYR A 118 -4.99 -0.71 -1.98
N GLY A 119 -5.52 -0.32 -3.15
CA GLY A 119 -5.48 1.07 -3.61
C GLY A 119 -6.24 2.01 -2.67
N PHE A 120 -7.41 1.58 -2.18
CA PHE A 120 -8.21 2.37 -1.25
C PHE A 120 -7.51 2.54 0.11
N VAL A 121 -6.94 1.46 0.63
CA VAL A 121 -6.18 1.48 1.89
C VAL A 121 -4.97 2.40 1.77
N THR A 122 -4.21 2.30 0.67
CA THR A 122 -3.03 3.14 0.44
C THR A 122 -3.41 4.61 0.32
N ALA A 123 -4.48 4.94 -0.40
CA ALA A 123 -4.97 6.31 -0.53
C ALA A 123 -5.37 6.91 0.83
N ALA A 124 -6.05 6.14 1.69
CA ALA A 124 -6.42 6.58 3.03
C ALA A 124 -5.18 6.93 3.89
N TYR A 125 -4.13 6.11 3.82
CA TYR A 125 -2.87 6.40 4.51
C TYR A 125 -2.16 7.63 3.94
N LEU A 126 -2.13 7.81 2.62
CA LEU A 126 -1.50 8.99 2.01
C LEU A 126 -2.24 10.28 2.38
N ILE A 127 -3.57 10.27 2.34
CA ILE A 127 -4.41 11.43 2.69
C ILE A 127 -4.27 11.81 4.17
N SER A 128 -4.00 10.86 5.06
CA SER A 128 -3.80 11.15 6.48
C SER A 128 -2.36 11.58 6.80
N LEU A 129 -1.36 10.86 6.27
CA LEU A 129 0.04 11.07 6.64
C LEU A 129 0.68 12.29 5.96
N LEU A 130 0.33 12.58 4.70
CA LEU A 130 0.95 13.72 3.98
C LEU A 130 0.56 15.08 4.59
N PRO A 131 -0.73 15.39 4.84
CA PRO A 131 -1.10 16.65 5.48
C PRO A 131 -0.57 16.76 6.91
N MET A 132 -0.54 15.65 7.66
CA MET A 132 0.04 15.64 9.01
C MET A 132 1.55 15.96 8.97
N GLY A 133 2.32 15.32 8.09
CA GLY A 133 3.73 15.61 7.91
C GLY A 133 3.98 17.06 7.49
N PHE A 134 3.18 17.58 6.56
CA PHE A 134 3.25 18.98 6.14
C PHE A 134 2.91 19.96 7.26
N PHE A 135 1.89 19.66 8.07
CA PHE A 135 1.49 20.48 9.21
C PHE A 135 2.62 20.55 10.25
N LEU A 136 3.20 19.40 10.62
CA LEU A 136 4.31 19.32 11.57
C LEU A 136 5.55 20.09 11.07
N PHE A 137 5.88 19.95 9.78
CA PHE A 137 6.95 20.70 9.14
C PHE A 137 6.73 22.22 9.25
N ASN A 138 5.51 22.68 8.94
CA ASN A 138 5.17 24.11 9.02
C ASN A 138 5.20 24.65 10.45
N MET A 139 4.64 23.91 11.42
CA MET A 139 4.66 24.31 12.82
C MET A 139 6.09 24.44 13.33
N GLU A 140 6.94 23.43 13.10
CA GLU A 140 8.33 23.48 13.54
C GLU A 140 9.11 24.62 12.88
N ARG A 141 8.88 24.89 11.58
CA ARG A 141 9.48 26.04 10.90
C ARG A 141 9.06 27.37 11.53
N LYS A 142 7.77 27.54 11.84
CA LYS A 142 7.24 28.74 12.49
C LYS A 142 7.84 28.91 13.89
N VAL A 143 7.87 27.85 14.69
CA VAL A 143 8.47 27.87 16.05
C VAL A 143 9.95 28.22 15.99
N ALA A 144 10.71 27.63 15.06
CA ALA A 144 12.13 27.94 14.89
C ALA A 144 12.36 29.42 14.51
N MET A 145 11.50 30.00 13.67
CA MET A 145 11.54 31.43 13.32
C MET A 145 11.22 32.31 14.54
N LEU A 146 10.13 32.01 15.26
CA LEU A 146 9.75 32.71 16.49
C LEU A 146 10.86 32.69 17.55
N TYR A 147 11.51 31.54 17.73
CA TYR A 147 12.63 31.42 18.66
C TYR A 147 13.82 32.31 18.27
N ILE A 148 14.13 32.41 16.97
CA ILE A 148 15.19 33.31 16.48
C ILE A 148 14.80 34.77 16.74
N LEU A 149 13.57 35.16 16.42
CA LEU A 149 13.06 36.51 16.65
C LEU A 149 13.13 36.90 18.14
N ILE A 150 12.62 36.05 19.03
CA ILE A 150 12.67 36.29 20.50
C ILE A 150 14.11 36.42 21.00
N LYS A 151 15.03 35.59 20.47
CA LYS A 151 16.44 35.63 20.86
C LYS A 151 17.15 36.89 20.35
N GLU A 152 16.78 37.37 19.17
CA GLU A 152 17.32 38.59 18.55
C GLU A 152 16.75 39.86 19.19
N GLU A 153 15.50 39.84 19.65
CA GLU A 153 14.80 41.02 20.18
C GLU A 153 15.28 41.46 21.58
N LYS A 154 16.17 40.70 22.26
CA LYS A 154 16.76 41.06 23.57
C LYS A 154 15.75 41.54 24.63
N VAL A 155 14.51 41.03 24.63
CA VAL A 155 13.51 41.40 25.65
C VAL A 155 13.56 40.41 26.81
N TYR A 156 14.61 40.51 27.61
CA TYR A 156 14.47 40.34 29.05
C TYR A 156 15.13 41.56 29.67
N GLN A 157 14.40 42.68 29.68
CA GLN A 157 14.66 43.73 30.64
C GLN A 157 14.17 43.15 31.97
N PRO A 158 15.05 42.78 32.93
CA PRO A 158 14.57 42.58 34.28
C PRO A 158 13.88 43.88 34.67
N GLU A 159 12.66 43.81 35.18
CA GLU A 159 12.03 44.96 35.84
C GLU A 159 13.08 45.56 36.76
N GLN A 160 13.55 46.75 36.41
CA GLN A 160 14.40 47.52 37.30
C GLN A 160 13.52 47.77 38.52
N LEU A 161 13.78 47.04 39.60
CA LEU A 161 13.29 47.38 40.92
C LEU A 161 13.74 48.82 41.17
N THR A 162 12.83 49.76 40.98
CA THR A 162 13.07 51.17 41.20
C THR A 162 13.48 51.35 42.66
N GLU A 163 14.76 51.64 42.90
CA GLU A 163 15.33 51.96 44.22
C GLU A 163 14.75 53.26 44.81
N GLU A 164 13.81 53.94 44.14
CA GLU A 164 13.14 55.15 44.64
C GLU A 164 12.20 54.92 45.85
N SER A 165 11.92 53.67 46.24
CA SER A 165 11.04 53.40 47.40
C SER A 165 11.77 53.26 48.75
N LEU A 166 13.11 53.33 48.78
CA LEU A 166 13.89 53.17 50.02
C LEU A 166 14.57 54.43 50.55
N GLU A 167 14.57 55.55 49.83
CA GLU A 167 15.14 56.83 50.31
C GLU A 167 14.11 57.85 50.86
N SER A 168 12.82 57.50 50.97
CA SER A 168 11.78 58.41 51.51
C SER A 168 11.12 57.95 52.83
N ARG A 169 11.92 57.49 53.80
CA ARG A 169 11.46 57.38 55.20
C ARG A 169 12.50 57.88 56.19
#